data_AF-A0A381VAI2-F1
#
_entry.id   AF-A0A381VAI2-F1
#
_cell.length_a   1.000
_cell.length_b   1.000
_cell.length_c   1.000
_cell.angle_alpha   90.00
_cell.angle_beta   90.00
_cell.angle_gamma   90.00
#
_symmetry.space_group_name_H-M   'P 1'
#
loop_
_entity.id
_entity.type
_entity.pdbx_description
1 polymer ?
#
loop_
_entity_poly.entity_id
_entity_poly.type
_entity_poly.pdbx_seq_one_letter_code
_entity_poly.pdbx_strand_id
1 'polypeptide(L)' 'MHTIRIPKIIQFGKDAVSEAEYPKNALVVTTAPPEISGRWLDKMGIQDYMLYDKVKPEPSIEDVNVV' A
#
# COMPACT_ATOMS: atom_id res chain seq x y z
N MET A 1 -12.36 23.99 20.14
CA MET A 1 -10.96 23.89 19.66
C MET A 1 -10.92 22.81 18.60
N HIS A 2 -10.48 23.11 17.37
CA HIS A 2 -10.45 22.14 16.28
C HIS A 2 -9.07 21.47 16.19
N THR A 3 -9.04 20.18 15.84
CA THR A 3 -7.80 19.43 15.61
C THR A 3 -7.72 19.08 14.13
N ILE A 4 -6.61 19.42 13.49
CA ILE A 4 -6.30 19.05 12.11
C ILE A 4 -5.27 17.91 12.17
N ARG A 5 -5.53 16.80 11.48
CA ARG A 5 -4.63 15.65 11.39
C ARG A 5 -4.13 15.51 9.96
N ILE A 6 -2.80 15.51 9.78
CA ILE A 6 -2.11 15.34 8.51
C ILE A 6 -1.02 14.28 8.70
N PRO A 7 -0.71 13.45 7.70
CA PRO A 7 0.45 12.56 7.76
C PRO A 7 1.74 13.32 8.07
N LYS A 8 2.62 12.71 8.85
CA LYS A 8 3.93 13.30 9.20
C LYS A 8 4.83 13.52 7.97
N ILE A 9 4.70 12.66 6.97
CA ILE A 9 5.48 12.67 5.74
C ILE A 9 4.50 12.45 4.58
N ILE A 10 4.61 13.27 3.53
CA ILE A 10 3.90 13.11 2.26
C ILE A 10 4.95 13.07 1.17
N GLN A 11 5.09 11.95 0.49
CA GLN A 11 5.94 11.84 -0.68
C GLN A 11 5.10 12.04 -1.94
N PHE A 12 5.42 13.07 -2.72
CA PHE A 12 4.67 13.45 -3.91
C PHE A 12 5.63 13.95 -5.00
N GLY A 13 5.25 13.73 -6.27
CA GLY A 13 6.03 14.13 -7.42
C GLY A 13 6.13 13.00 -8.45
N LYS A 14 6.79 13.28 -9.56
CA LYS A 14 7.13 12.25 -10.54
C LYS A 14 8.10 11.26 -9.87
N ASP A 15 7.83 9.97 -10.01
CA ASP A 15 8.68 8.87 -9.52
C ASP A 15 8.84 8.76 -7.99
N ALA A 16 8.09 9.53 -7.18
CA ALA A 16 8.14 9.47 -5.72
C ALA A 16 7.97 8.06 -5.13
N VAL A 17 7.21 7.19 -5.82
CA VAL A 17 7.02 5.79 -5.41
C VAL A 17 8.31 4.96 -5.44
N SER A 18 9.26 5.30 -6.32
CA SER A 18 10.55 4.60 -6.46
C SER A 18 11.62 5.13 -5.49
N GLU A 19 11.43 6.35 -5.00
CA GLU A 19 12.34 7.01 -4.05
C GLU A 19 11.87 6.86 -2.60
N ALA A 20 10.68 6.29 -2.39
CA ALA A 20 10.11 6.06 -1.08
C ALA A 20 10.82 4.95 -0.32
N GLU A 21 10.94 5.13 1.00
CA GLU A 21 11.42 4.08 1.90
C GLU A 21 10.25 3.18 2.31
N TYR A 22 10.42 1.88 2.09
CA TYR A 22 9.45 0.86 2.47
C TYR A 22 9.99 -0.03 3.59
N PRO A 23 9.14 -0.43 4.56
CA PRO A 23 9.53 -1.39 5.57
C PRO A 23 9.79 -2.76 4.95
N LYS A 24 10.72 -3.51 5.54
CA LYS A 24 10.91 -4.95 5.25
C LYS A 24 9.81 -5.77 5.90
N ASN A 25 9.51 -6.97 5.39
CA ASN A 25 8.46 -7.85 5.92
C ASN A 25 7.08 -7.17 5.96
N ALA A 26 6.80 -6.34 4.96
CA ALA A 26 5.55 -5.61 4.85
C ALA A 26 4.43 -6.52 4.33
N LEU A 27 3.20 -6.29 4.81
CA LEU A 27 2.00 -6.77 4.14
C LEU A 27 1.51 -5.68 3.19
N VAL A 28 1.63 -5.91 1.89
CA VAL A 28 1.06 -5.03 0.86
C VAL A 28 -0.40 -5.42 0.67
N VAL A 29 -1.29 -4.45 0.88
CA VAL A 29 -2.74 -4.62 0.76
C VAL A 29 -3.22 -3.83 -0.46
N THR A 30 -3.91 -4.50 -1.39
CA THR A 30 -4.38 -3.85 -2.62
C THR A 30 -5.68 -4.46 -3.13
N THR A 31 -6.40 -3.70 -3.94
CA THR A 31 -7.54 -4.17 -4.75
C THR A 31 -7.12 -4.44 -6.20
N ALA A 32 -5.88 -4.10 -6.56
CA ALA A 32 -5.39 -4.22 -7.93
C ALA A 32 -5.06 -5.68 -8.27
N PRO A 33 -5.44 -6.16 -9.47
CA PRO A 33 -5.11 -7.52 -9.90
C PRO A 33 -3.59 -7.69 -10.05
N PRO A 34 -3.08 -8.94 -9.94
CA PRO A 34 -1.64 -9.24 -9.96
C PRO A 34 -0.85 -8.60 -11.11
N GLU A 35 -1.43 -8.55 -12.32
CA GLU A 35 -0.79 -7.96 -13.49
C GLU A 35 -0.51 -6.45 -13.36
N ILE A 36 -1.33 -5.76 -12.57
CA ILE A 36 -1.21 -4.32 -12.31
C ILE A 36 -0.37 -4.09 -11.06
N SER A 37 -0.66 -4.80 -9.97
CA SER A 37 0.07 -4.63 -8.71
C SER A 37 1.55 -4.99 -8.85
N GLY A 38 1.90 -6.01 -9.64
CA GLY A 38 3.29 -6.38 -9.94
C GLY A 38 4.11 -5.21 -10.49
N ARG A 39 3.59 -4.46 -11.47
CA ARG A 39 4.28 -3.31 -12.05
C ARG A 39 4.55 -2.20 -11.03
N TRP A 40 3.63 -2.00 -10.10
CA TRP A 40 3.81 -1.02 -9.02
C TRP A 40 4.80 -1.51 -7.99
N LEU A 41 4.73 -2.78 -7.59
CA LEU A 41 5.66 -3.40 -6.65
C LEU A 41 7.10 -3.35 -7.18
N ASP A 42 7.30 -3.64 -8.46
CA ASP A 42 8.59 -3.50 -9.14
C ASP A 42 9.08 -2.05 -9.10
N LYS A 43 8.19 -1.09 -9.37
CA LYS A 43 8.52 0.33 -9.34
C LYS A 43 8.82 0.85 -7.93
N MET A 44 8.16 0.30 -6.91
CA MET A 44 8.39 0.59 -5.49
C MET A 44 9.75 0.07 -5.01
N GLY A 45 10.27 -1.00 -5.62
CA GLY A 45 11.50 -1.65 -5.17
C GLY A 45 11.39 -2.30 -3.78
N ILE A 46 10.17 -2.51 -3.29
CA ILE A 46 9.91 -3.11 -1.96
C ILE A 46 10.41 -4.55 -1.92
N GLN A 47 11.03 -4.93 -0.80
CA GLN A 47 11.65 -6.24 -0.59
C GLN A 47 10.96 -7.00 0.54
N ASP A 48 11.03 -8.33 0.48
CA ASP A 48 10.54 -9.24 1.52
C ASP A 48 9.08 -8.95 1.92
N TYR A 49 8.17 -8.76 0.97
CA TYR A 49 6.77 -8.45 1.26
C TYR A 49 5.84 -9.65 1.06
N MET A 50 4.69 -9.63 1.75
CA MET A 50 3.53 -10.46 1.46
C MET A 50 2.50 -9.62 0.71
N LEU A 51 1.77 -10.23 -0.22
CA LEU A 51 0.71 -9.55 -0.98
C LEU A 51 -0.66 -10.09 -0.59
N TYR A 52 -1.56 -9.20 -0.20
CA TYR A 52 -2.99 -9.45 -0.03
C TYR A 52 -3.78 -8.61 -1.04
N ASP A 53 -4.20 -9.24 -2.12
CA ASP A 53 -4.86 -8.64 -3.29
C ASP A 53 -6.37 -8.95 -3.36
N LYS A 54 -6.93 -9.49 -2.28
CA LYS A 54 -8.34 -9.94 -2.21
C LYS A 54 -9.29 -8.87 -1.68
N VAL A 55 -8.80 -7.66 -1.41
CA VAL A 55 -9.63 -6.56 -0.94
C VAL A 55 -10.65 -6.19 -2.02
N LYS A 56 -11.90 -6.01 -1.61
CA LYS A 56 -12.97 -5.52 -2.48
C LYS A 56 -13.19 -4.03 -2.24
N PRO A 57 -13.71 -3.29 -3.25
CA PRO A 57 -14.25 -1.95 -3.02
C PRO A 57 -15.25 -2.00 -1.86
N GLU A 58 -15.23 -0.97 -1.00
CA GLU A 58 -16.02 -0.92 0.23
C GLU A 58 -15.76 -2.14 1.16
N PRO A 59 -14.53 -2.27 1.69
CA PRO A 59 -14.17 -3.43 2.50
C PRO A 59 -15.03 -3.54 3.76
N SER A 60 -15.49 -4.76 4.05
CA SER A 60 -16.26 -5.10 5.24
C SER A 60 -15.36 -5.41 6.44
N ILE A 61 -15.95 -5.54 7.64
CA ILE A 61 -15.20 -5.95 8.82
C ILE A 61 -14.78 -7.42 8.73
N GLU A 62 -15.56 -8.24 8.04
CA GLU A 62 -15.23 -9.63 7.73
C GLU A 62 -13.99 -9.70 6.85
N ASP A 63 -13.85 -8.83 5.83
CA ASP A 63 -12.67 -8.79 4.95
C ASP A 63 -11.38 -8.47 5.72
N VAL A 64 -11.48 -7.68 6.80
CA VAL A 64 -10.35 -7.33 7.68
C VAL A 64 -9.95 -8.51 8.57
N ASN A 65 -10.92 -9.26 9.10
CA ASN A 65 -10.69 -10.35 10.06
C ASN A 65 -10.16 -11.65 9.43
N VAL A 66 -10.01 -11.70 8.10
CA VAL A 66 -9.46 -12.86 7.37
C VAL A 66 -7.92 -12.91 7.44
N VAL A 67 -7.27 -11.79 7.77
CA VAL A 67 -5.80 -11.61 7.72
C VAL A 67 -5.14 -11.88 9.06
#